data_AF-A0A8C0WVZ8-F1
#
_entry.id   AF-A0A8C0WVZ8-F1
#
_cell.length_a   1.000
_cell.length_b   1.000
_cell.length_c   1.000
_cell.angle_alpha   90.00
_cell.angle_beta   90.00
_cell.angle_gamma   90.00
#
_symmetry.space_group_name_H-M   'P 1'
#
loop_
_entity.id
_entity.type
_entity.pdbx_description
1 polymer ?
#
loop_
_entity_poly.entity_id
_entity_poly.type
_entity_poly.pdbx_seq_one_letter_code
_entity_poly.pdbx_strand_id
1 'polypeptide(L)'
;MRCFQFLLRAIPAALLLVLCLQLEVSDAQENTNSRRILIFDFDMPDKAKANEEINVKLKLETELRECMVVKAYLKSDVPVQGAFNYKYTRCLCADSPVTFIWDTVSTGKG
;
A
#
# COMPACT_ATOMS: atom_id res chain seq x y z
N MET A 1 -23.81 25.80 50.10
CA MET A 1 -23.89 25.75 48.61
C MET A 1 -22.92 26.76 47.98
N ARG A 2 -21.60 26.58 48.14
CA ARG A 2 -20.55 27.39 47.45
C ARG A 2 -19.49 26.52 46.76
N CYS A 3 -19.35 25.25 47.16
CA CYS A 3 -18.42 24.31 46.52
C CYS A 3 -18.88 23.84 45.13
N PHE A 4 -20.19 23.77 44.87
CA PHE A 4 -20.74 23.37 43.55
C PHE A 4 -20.45 24.39 42.43
N GLN A 5 -20.30 25.67 42.77
CA GLN A 5 -20.00 26.72 41.77
C GLN A 5 -18.54 26.69 41.29
N PHE A 6 -17.61 26.17 42.10
CA PHE A 6 -16.20 26.04 41.72
C PHE A 6 -15.96 24.89 40.75
N LEU A 7 -16.70 23.79 40.90
CA LEU A 7 -16.63 22.65 39.98
C LEU A 7 -17.08 23.08 38.57
N LEU A 8 -18.20 23.81 38.45
CA LEU A 8 -18.75 24.27 37.17
C LEU A 8 -17.85 25.22 36.36
N ARG A 9 -16.86 25.88 36.99
CA ARG A 9 -15.97 26.84 36.31
C ARG A 9 -14.74 26.19 35.68
N ALA A 10 -14.26 25.07 36.21
CA ALA A 10 -13.11 24.33 35.68
C ALA A 10 -13.52 23.20 34.71
N ILE A 11 -14.77 22.72 34.82
CA ILE A 11 -15.33 21.66 33.97
C ILE A 11 -15.30 22.00 32.46
N PRO A 12 -15.63 23.23 31.99
CA PRO A 12 -15.68 23.50 30.55
C PRO A 12 -14.32 23.40 29.88
N ALA A 13 -13.27 23.89 30.56
CA ALA A 13 -11.90 23.84 30.07
C ALA A 13 -11.34 22.41 30.10
N ALA A 14 -11.60 21.66 31.17
CA ALA A 14 -11.20 20.26 31.27
C ALA A 14 -11.92 19.38 30.23
N LEU A 15 -13.22 19.62 29.99
CA LEU A 15 -13.98 18.93 28.95
C LEU A 15 -13.49 19.27 27.54
N LEU A 16 -13.15 20.53 27.27
CA LEU A 16 -12.54 20.94 26.00
C LEU A 16 -11.19 20.25 25.78
N LEU A 17 -10.33 20.20 26.81
CA LEU A 17 -9.05 19.51 26.73
C LEU A 17 -9.23 18.00 26.49
N VAL A 18 -10.17 17.35 27.18
CA VAL A 18 -10.51 15.94 26.94
C VAL A 18 -11.07 15.74 25.53
N LEU A 19 -11.90 16.67 25.02
CA LEU A 19 -12.41 16.59 23.65
C LEU A 19 -11.30 16.75 22.61
N CYS A 20 -10.32 17.64 22.84
CA CYS A 20 -9.16 17.82 21.97
C CYS A 20 -8.23 16.60 21.99
N LEU A 21 -8.00 16.01 23.17
CA LEU A 21 -7.24 14.75 23.32
C LEU A 21 -7.94 13.55 22.67
N GLN A 22 -9.28 13.51 22.69
CA GLN A 22 -10.07 12.47 22.02
C GLN A 22 -10.12 12.68 20.49
N LEU A 23 -10.08 13.94 20.01
CA LEU A 23 -10.05 14.27 18.58
C LEU A 23 -8.68 14.01 17.93
N GLU A 24 -7.61 13.96 18.72
CA GLU A 24 -6.24 13.69 18.25
C GLU A 24 -6.03 12.22 17.84
N VAL A 25 -7.03 11.34 18.05
CA VAL A 25 -7.03 9.94 17.61
C VAL A 25 -8.22 9.66 16.67
N SER A 26 -8.47 10.58 15.74
CA SER A 26 -9.28 10.26 14.56
C SER A 26 -8.35 9.84 13.43
N ASP A 27 -8.69 8.74 12.75
CA ASP A 27 -7.99 8.21 11.56
C ASP A 27 -7.80 9.24 10.42
N ALA A 28 -8.34 10.46 10.56
CA ALA A 28 -8.12 11.61 9.69
C ALA A 28 -6.64 12.05 9.56
N GLN A 29 -5.74 11.63 10.46
CA GLN A 29 -4.31 11.92 10.34
C GLN A 29 -3.53 10.93 9.46
N GLU A 30 -4.12 9.80 9.05
CA GLU A 30 -3.40 8.81 8.23
C GLU A 30 -3.14 9.31 6.79
N ASN A 31 -3.86 10.34 6.32
CA ASN A 31 -3.93 10.67 4.88
C ASN A 31 -3.68 12.13 4.47
N THR A 32 -3.35 13.05 5.40
CA THR A 32 -3.19 14.47 5.02
C THR A 32 -1.76 14.87 4.63
N ASN A 33 -0.74 14.05 4.92
CA ASN A 33 0.67 14.33 4.56
C ASN A 33 1.55 13.06 4.38
N SER A 34 0.96 11.87 4.30
CA SER A 34 1.69 10.62 4.12
C SER A 34 2.03 10.42 2.63
N ARG A 35 3.28 10.68 2.25
CA ARG A 35 3.78 10.30 0.91
C ARG A 35 3.63 8.79 0.75
N ARG A 36 3.02 8.36 -0.35
CA ARG A 36 2.88 6.93 -0.68
C ARG A 36 4.26 6.37 -1.03
N ILE A 37 4.77 5.52 -0.15
CA ILE A 37 6.09 4.89 -0.29
C ILE A 37 6.14 4.04 -1.56
N LEU A 38 5.10 3.23 -1.77
CA LEU A 38 5.01 2.34 -2.91
C LEU A 38 3.57 2.36 -3.45
N ILE A 39 3.44 2.73 -4.71
CA ILE A 39 2.21 2.65 -5.48
C ILE A 39 2.45 1.56 -6.51
N PHE A 40 1.55 0.59 -6.59
CA PHE A 40 1.68 -0.51 -7.54
C PHE A 40 0.40 -0.69 -8.34
N ASP A 41 0.57 -1.00 -9.61
CA ASP A 41 -0.48 -1.39 -10.53
C ASP A 41 -0.09 -2.74 -11.12
N PHE A 42 -0.96 -3.74 -10.91
CA PHE A 42 -0.70 -5.14 -11.24
C PHE A 42 -1.73 -5.59 -12.27
N ASP A 43 -1.25 -5.90 -13.47
CA ASP A 43 -2.06 -6.31 -14.62
C ASP A 43 -1.75 -7.78 -14.94
N MET A 44 -2.78 -8.60 -14.79
CA MET A 44 -2.78 -10.03 -15.09
C MET A 44 -4.21 -10.45 -15.44
N PRO A 45 -4.42 -11.33 -16.45
CA PRO A 45 -5.74 -11.84 -16.75
C PRO A 45 -6.30 -12.70 -15.61
N ASP A 46 -7.57 -12.46 -15.25
CA ASP A 46 -8.29 -13.22 -14.21
C ASP A 46 -8.43 -14.71 -14.54
N LYS A 47 -8.40 -15.04 -15.84
CA LYS A 47 -8.57 -16.40 -16.35
C LYS A 47 -7.57 -16.63 -17.45
N ALA A 48 -6.95 -17.81 -17.41
CA ALA A 48 -6.10 -18.31 -18.46
C ALA A 48 -6.44 -19.77 -18.73
N LYS A 49 -6.42 -20.15 -20.00
CA LYS A 49 -6.55 -21.54 -20.41
C LYS A 49 -5.29 -22.31 -20.02
N ALA A 50 -5.42 -23.62 -19.87
CA ALA A 50 -4.27 -24.47 -19.64
C ALA A 50 -3.27 -24.33 -20.80
N ASN A 51 -1.99 -24.17 -20.47
CA ASN A 51 -0.87 -23.95 -21.40
C ASN A 51 -0.97 -22.66 -22.22
N GLU A 52 -1.74 -21.66 -21.76
CA GLU A 52 -1.75 -20.32 -22.34
C GLU A 52 -0.57 -19.50 -21.82
N GLU A 53 0.09 -18.77 -22.72
CA GLU A 53 1.09 -17.76 -22.36
C GLU A 53 0.39 -16.55 -21.75
N ILE A 54 0.78 -16.21 -20.53
CA ILE A 54 0.27 -15.08 -19.77
C ILE A 54 1.40 -14.08 -19.59
N ASN A 55 1.15 -12.85 -20.02
CA ASN A 55 1.99 -11.70 -19.70
C ASN A 55 1.50 -11.06 -18.40
N VAL A 56 2.35 -11.05 -17.37
CA VAL A 56 2.08 -10.39 -16.09
C VAL A 56 2.88 -9.10 -16.02
N LYS A 57 2.23 -7.97 -15.75
CA LYS A 57 2.88 -6.66 -15.63
C LYS A 57 2.70 -6.09 -14.24
N LEU A 58 3.78 -5.61 -13.65
CA LEU A 58 3.78 -4.87 -12.39
C LEU A 58 4.43 -3.52 -12.62
N LYS A 59 3.63 -2.45 -12.59
CA LYS A 59 4.13 -1.08 -12.61
C LYS A 59 4.27 -0.58 -11.18
N LEU A 60 5.44 -0.03 -10.83
CA LEU A 60 5.72 0.57 -9.53
C LEU A 60 6.03 2.06 -9.68
N GLU A 61 5.47 2.83 -8.76
CA GLU A 61 5.68 4.26 -8.59
C GLU A 61 5.91 4.58 -7.11
N THR A 62 6.43 5.78 -6.82
CA THR A 62 6.66 6.26 -5.45
C THR A 62 6.47 7.76 -5.39
N GLU A 63 6.02 8.28 -4.25
CA GLU A 63 5.98 9.72 -3.95
C GLU A 63 7.14 10.16 -3.07
N LEU A 64 8.07 9.27 -2.76
CA LEU A 64 9.26 9.60 -1.99
C LEU A 64 10.20 10.51 -2.78
N ARG A 65 10.90 11.38 -2.06
CA ARG A 65 11.93 12.24 -2.64
C ARG A 65 13.22 11.46 -2.90
N GLU A 66 13.57 10.54 -2.01
CA GLU A 66 14.70 9.64 -2.22
C GLU A 66 14.30 8.43 -3.09
N CYS A 67 15.22 8.00 -3.94
CA CYS A 67 15.09 6.74 -4.65
C CYS A 67 15.30 5.54 -3.71
N MET A 68 14.65 4.42 -4.02
CA MET A 68 14.80 3.17 -3.28
C MET A 68 15.09 1.99 -4.20
N VAL A 69 15.79 0.98 -3.68
CA VAL A 69 16.01 -0.28 -4.40
C VAL A 69 14.86 -1.22 -4.09
N VAL A 70 14.14 -1.64 -5.14
CA VAL A 70 13.00 -2.55 -5.03
C VAL A 70 13.34 -3.91 -5.65
N LYS A 71 12.83 -4.96 -5.03
CA LYS A 71 12.92 -6.34 -5.51
C LYS A 71 11.51 -6.89 -5.72
N ALA A 72 11.22 -7.35 -6.92
CA ALA A 72 9.91 -7.89 -7.29
C ALA A 72 10.02 -9.34 -7.75
N TYR A 73 9.06 -10.17 -7.35
CA TYR A 73 8.94 -11.58 -7.73
C TYR A 73 7.47 -12.02 -7.59
N LEU A 74 7.08 -13.04 -8.35
CA LEU A 74 5.74 -13.62 -8.28
C LEU A 74 5.68 -14.76 -7.25
N LYS A 75 4.50 -14.95 -6.66
CA LYS A 75 4.19 -16.07 -5.77
C LYS A 75 2.84 -16.66 -6.20
N SER A 76 2.76 -17.98 -6.24
CA SER A 76 1.60 -18.75 -6.67
C SER A 76 1.51 -19.99 -5.79
N ASP A 77 0.29 -20.35 -5.42
CA ASP A 77 0.01 -21.60 -4.68
C ASP A 77 -0.05 -22.81 -5.62
N VAL A 78 -0.20 -22.57 -6.92
CA VAL A 78 -0.11 -23.59 -7.97
C VAL A 78 1.22 -23.50 -8.71
N PRO A 79 1.75 -24.61 -9.24
CA PRO A 79 2.87 -24.56 -10.17
C PRO A 79 2.57 -23.58 -11.32
N VAL A 80 3.57 -22.83 -11.76
CA VAL A 80 3.50 -21.97 -12.96
C VAL A 80 4.81 -22.16 -13.70
N GLN A 81 4.74 -22.35 -15.01
CA GLN A 81 5.92 -22.59 -15.84
C GLN A 81 6.42 -21.30 -16.48
N GLY A 82 7.60 -21.37 -17.11
CA GLY A 82 8.21 -20.25 -17.83
C GLY A 82 8.94 -19.27 -16.91
N ALA A 83 8.84 -17.97 -17.23
CA ALA A 83 9.58 -16.90 -16.57
C ALA A 83 9.15 -16.63 -15.12
N PHE A 84 8.15 -17.33 -14.60
CA PHE A 84 7.53 -17.07 -13.29
C PHE A 84 8.52 -16.90 -12.13
N ASN A 85 9.61 -17.66 -12.12
CA ASN A 85 10.61 -17.64 -11.04
C ASN A 85 11.63 -16.48 -11.13
N TYR A 86 11.55 -15.62 -12.15
CA TYR A 86 12.46 -14.48 -12.26
C TYR A 86 12.24 -13.48 -11.13
N LYS A 87 13.35 -13.00 -10.58
CA LYS A 87 13.39 -11.98 -9.53
C LYS A 87 14.07 -10.76 -10.11
N TYR A 88 13.34 -9.66 -10.20
CA TYR A 88 13.90 -8.40 -10.68
C TYR A 88 14.38 -7.55 -9.51
N THR A 89 15.41 -6.75 -9.76
CA THR A 89 15.87 -5.71 -8.83
C THR A 89 16.16 -4.45 -9.64
N ARG A 90 15.54 -3.34 -9.24
CA ARG A 90 15.63 -2.04 -9.91
C ARG A 90 15.62 -0.91 -8.89
N CYS A 91 16.12 0.25 -9.30
CA CYS A 91 15.93 1.50 -8.58
C CYS A 91 14.55 2.06 -8.94
N LEU A 92 13.80 2.53 -7.94
CA LEU A 92 12.54 3.24 -8.11
C LEU A 92 12.69 4.67 -7.56
N CYS A 93 12.40 5.65 -8.40
CA CYS A 93 12.42 7.08 -8.08
C CYS A 93 11.07 7.71 -8.48
N ALA A 94 10.70 8.84 -7.88
CA ALA A 94 9.43 9.51 -8.19
C ALA A 94 9.32 9.98 -9.66
N ASP A 95 10.45 10.32 -10.29
CA ASP A 95 10.56 10.74 -11.69
C ASP A 95 10.89 9.57 -12.65
N SER A 96 11.14 8.38 -12.11
CA SER A 96 11.51 7.19 -12.89
C SER A 96 10.73 5.97 -12.40
N PRO A 97 9.45 5.85 -12.81
CA PRO A 97 8.65 4.67 -12.51
C PRO A 97 9.18 3.46 -13.27
N VAL A 98 8.94 2.25 -12.74
CA VAL A 98 9.46 1.01 -13.34
C VAL A 98 8.33 0.03 -13.62
N THR A 99 8.44 -0.70 -14.74
CA THR A 99 7.52 -1.79 -15.08
C THR A 99 8.30 -3.09 -15.17
N PHE A 100 7.86 -4.09 -14.40
CA PHE A 100 8.33 -5.46 -14.46
C PHE A 100 7.36 -6.29 -15.30
N ILE A 101 7.91 -7.20 -16.10
CA ILE A 101 7.12 -8.04 -17.00
C ILE A 101 7.60 -9.49 -16.83
N TRP A 102 6.67 -10.41 -16.65
CA TRP A 102 6.93 -11.85 -16.67
C TRP A 102 6.10 -12.51 -17.76
N ASP A 103 6.76 -13.24 -18.65
CA ASP A 103 6.11 -14.11 -19.63
C ASP A 103 6.01 -15.53 -19.06
N THR A 104 4.84 -15.85 -18.52
CA THR A 104 4.59 -17.10 -17.79
C THR A 104 3.66 -18.01 -18.58
N VAL A 105 3.67 -19.30 -18.30
CA VAL A 105 2.74 -20.25 -18.91
C VAL A 105 1.82 -20.80 -17.83
N SER A 106 0.51 -20.62 -18.03
CA SER A 106 -0.51 -21.18 -17.13
C SER A 106 -0.41 -22.70 -17.14
N THR A 107 -0.27 -23.31 -15.96
CA THR A 107 -0.50 -24.75 -15.80
C THR A 107 -1.91 -24.96 -15.29
N GLY A 108 -2.92 -24.55 -16.05
CA GLY A 108 -4.30 -24.87 -15.72
C GLY A 108 -4.48 -26.39 -15.56
N LYS A 109 -4.92 -26.83 -14.38
CA LYS A 109 -5.88 -27.92 -14.30
C LYS A 109 -7.24 -27.23 -14.29
N GLY A 110 -8.00 -27.40 -15.38
CA GLY A 110 -9.32 -26.78 -15.57
C GLY A 110 -10.30 -27.11 -14.46
#